data_AF-A0A524DJ67-F1
#
_entry.id   AF-A0A524DJ67-F1
#
_cell.length_a   1.000
_cell.length_b   1.000
_cell.length_c   1.000
_cell.angle_alpha   90.00
_cell.angle_beta   90.00
_cell.angle_gamma   90.00
#
_symmetry.space_group_name_H-M   'P 1'
#
loop_
_entity.id
_entity.type
_entity.pdbx_description
1 polymer ?
#
loop_
_entity_poly.entity_id
_entity_poly.type
_entity_poly.pdbx_seq_one_letter_code
_entity_poly.pdbx_strand_id
1 'polypeptide(L)' 'MAYDHVQMLSKIFEHLNIEKERVQQYFCSAADVEKYITSVNDIVKKIHKLPPLPKKTD' A
#
# COMPACT_ATOMS: atom_id res chain seq x y z
N MET A 1 12.74 5.54 -10.96
CA MET A 1 12.59 6.59 -9.95
C MET A 1 11.50 6.23 -8.92
N ALA A 2 10.21 6.44 -9.19
CA ALA A 2 9.16 6.16 -8.20
C ALA A 2 8.97 4.66 -7.89
N TYR A 3 9.05 3.80 -8.92
CA TYR A 3 8.94 2.36 -8.76
C TYR A 3 10.06 1.77 -7.88
N ASP A 4 11.30 2.22 -8.09
CA ASP A 4 12.46 1.73 -7.33
C ASP A 4 12.37 2.10 -5.85
N HIS A 5 11.85 3.30 -5.55
CA HIS A 5 11.59 3.71 -4.17
C HIS A 5 10.50 2.86 -3.50
N VAL A 6 9.44 2.52 -4.24
CA VAL A 6 8.38 1.62 -3.73
C VAL A 6 8.94 0.23 -3.45
N GLN A 7 9.77 -0.31 -4.34
CA GLN A 7 10.44 -1.60 -4.14
C GLN A 7 11.35 -1.59 -2.90
N MET A 8 12.11 -0.50 -2.70
CA MET A 8 12.93 -0.36 -1.50
C MET A 8 12.07 -0.28 -0.23
N LEU A 9 10.96 0.46 -0.25
CA LEU A 9 10.05 0.57 0.88
C LEU A 9 9.40 -0.77 1.23
N SER A 10 9.00 -1.57 0.23
CA SER A 10 8.49 -2.93 0.44
C SER A 10 9.51 -3.84 1.14
N LYS A 11 10.80 -3.74 0.78
CA LYS A 11 11.88 -4.49 1.45
C LYS A 11 12.09 -4.02 2.90
N ILE A 12 11.97 -2.72 3.16
CA ILE A 12 12.06 -2.18 4.53
C ILE A 12 10.90 -2.71 5.38
N PHE A 13 9.67 -2.73 4.85
CA PHE A 13 8.50 -3.24 5.58
C PHE A 13 8.68 -4.70 5.94
N GLU A 14 9.13 -5.53 5.00
CA GLU A 14 9.44 -6.94 5.24
C GLU A 14 10.51 -7.10 6.33
N HIS A 15 11.57 -6.28 6.32
CA HIS A 15 12.59 -6.28 7.38
C HIS A 15 12.04 -5.91 8.77
N LEU A 16 10.99 -5.08 8.82
CA LEU A 16 10.31 -4.68 10.06
C LEU A 16 9.17 -5.62 10.48
N ASN A 17 9.02 -6.78 9.83
CA ASN A 17 7.88 -7.69 9.99
C ASN A 17 6.51 -7.02 9.75
N ILE A 18 6.48 -6.09 8.81
CA ILE A 18 5.27 -5.44 8.32
C ILE A 18 4.93 -6.02 6.95
N GLU A 19 3.66 -6.31 6.69
CA GLU A 19 3.21 -6.84 5.40
C GLU A 19 3.49 -5.84 4.28
N LYS A 20 4.28 -6.25 3.28
CA LYS A 20 4.64 -5.43 2.11
C LYS A 20 3.43 -4.99 1.31
N GLU A 21 2.32 -5.72 1.40
CA GLU A 21 1.02 -5.44 0.77
C GLU A 21 0.39 -4.12 1.25
N ARG A 22 0.91 -3.53 2.34
CA ARG A 22 0.54 -2.19 2.79
C ARG A 22 1.10 -1.08 1.92
N VAL A 23 2.14 -1.35 1.13
CA VAL A 23 2.70 -0.40 0.17
C VAL A 23 2.20 -0.79 -1.21
N GLN A 24 1.41 0.08 -1.85
CA GLN A 24 0.91 -0.14 -3.19
C GLN A 24 1.10 1.13 -4.02
N GLN A 25 1.50 0.94 -5.28
CA GLN A 25 1.57 2.01 -6.27
C GLN A 25 0.38 1.85 -7.22
N TYR A 26 -0.40 2.93 -7.38
CA TYR A 26 -1.48 3.00 -8.34
C TYR A 26 -1.22 4.13 -9.34
N PHE A 27 -1.32 3.81 -10.63
CA PHE A 27 -1.22 4.79 -11.70
C PHE A 27 -2.62 5.15 -12.16
N CYS A 28 -2.96 6.44 -12.11
CA CYS A 28 -4.24 6.94 -12.58
C CYS A 28 -4.01 8.06 -13.58
N SER A 29 -4.74 8.02 -14.70
CA SER A 29 -4.87 9.19 -15.55
C SER A 29 -5.94 10.12 -14.97
N ALA A 30 -5.88 11.43 -15.29
CA ALA A 30 -6.90 12.39 -14.83
C ALA A 30 -8.31 12.08 -15.38
N ALA A 31 -8.41 11.32 -16.47
CA ALA A 31 -9.67 10.93 -17.09
C ALA A 31 -10.30 9.67 -16.45
N ASP A 32 -9.54 8.89 -15.68
CA ASP A 32 -9.95 7.57 -15.18
C ASP A 32 -10.45 7.63 -13.71
N VAL A 33 -11.35 8.56 -13.41
CA VAL A 33 -11.89 8.77 -12.05
C VAL A 33 -12.57 7.50 -11.49
N GLU A 34 -13.32 6.78 -12.31
CA GLU A 34 -14.01 5.54 -11.86
C GLU A 34 -13.04 4.41 -11.51
N LYS A 35 -11.94 4.28 -12.27
CA LYS A 35 -10.89 3.30 -11.97
C LYS A 35 -10.16 3.65 -10.68
N TYR A 36 -9.94 4.94 -10.43
CA TYR A 36 -9.38 5.41 -9.16
C TYR A 36 -10.27 5.00 -7.98
N ILE A 37 -11.56 5.31 -8.04
CA ILE A 37 -12.51 4.98 -6.96
C ILE A 37 -12.53 3.47 -6.70
N THR A 38 -12.60 2.66 -7.76
CA THR A 38 -12.55 1.19 -7.66
C THR A 38 -11.26 0.72 -7.01
N SER A 39 -10.12 1.24 -7.46
CA SER A 39 -8.81 0.84 -6.95
C SER A 39 -8.62 1.23 -5.48
N VAL A 40 -9.07 2.41 -5.08
CA VAL A 40 -9.06 2.84 -3.67
C VAL A 40 -9.92 1.90 -2.82
N ASN A 41 -11.14 1.57 -3.26
CA ASN A 41 -12.02 0.65 -2.55
C ASN A 41 -11.39 -0.75 -2.38
N ASP A 42 -10.69 -1.25 -3.39
CA ASP A 42 -10.01 -2.54 -3.32
C ASP A 42 -8.78 -2.50 -2.40
N ILE A 43 -8.02 -1.41 -2.41
CA ILE A 43 -6.91 -1.19 -1.47
C ILE A 43 -7.43 -1.17 -0.03
N VAL A 44 -8.52 -0.43 0.23
CA VAL A 44 -9.15 -0.36 1.56
C VAL A 44 -9.56 -1.75 2.04
N LYS A 45 -10.24 -2.54 1.19
CA LYS A 45 -10.61 -3.93 1.52
C LYS A 45 -9.40 -4.81 1.83
N LYS A 46 -8.29 -4.64 1.10
CA LYS A 46 -7.05 -5.40 1.37
C LYS A 46 -6.44 -4.99 2.70
N ILE A 47 -6.31 -3.70 2.97
CA ILE A 47 -5.74 -3.17 4.22
C ILE A 47 -6.53 -3.67 5.44
N HIS A 48 -7.86 -3.65 5.37
CA HIS A 48 -8.70 -4.14 6.47
C HIS A 48 -8.60 -5.64 6.74
N LYS A 49 -8.09 -6.43 5.78
CA LYS A 49 -7.85 -7.87 5.97
C LYS A 49 -6.47 -8.17 6.57
N LEU A 50 -5.54 -7.22 6.54
CA LEU A 50 -4.23 -7.37 7.15
C LEU A 50 -4.35 -7.23 8.67
N PRO A 51 -3.48 -7.90 9.45
CA PRO A 51 -3.49 -7.74 10.90
C PRO A 51 -3.26 -6.27 11.29
N PRO A 52 -3.59 -5.83 12.50
CA PRO A 52 -3.27 -4.48 12.93
C PRO A 52 -1.74 -4.30 12.97
N LEU A 53 -1.26 -3.09 12.63
CA LEU A 53 0.15 -2.75 12.86
C LEU A 53 0.47 -2.83 14.35
N PRO A 54 1.69 -3.21 14.73
CA PRO A 54 2.11 -3.20 16.13
C PRO A 54 1.87 -1.81 16.71
N LYS A 55 1.16 -1.74 17.85
CA LYS A 55 0.96 -0.48 18.56
C LYS A 55 2.33 0.06 18.94
N LYS A 56 2.59 1.34 18.65
CA LYS A 56 3.80 2.02 19.15
C LYS A 56 3.89 1.77 20.65
N THR A 57 4.98 1.14 21.07
CA THR A 57 5.41 1.16 22.46
C THR A 57 6.23 2.42 22.58
N ASP A 58 5.75 3.39 23.37
CA ASP A 58 6.51 4.59 23.74
C ASP A 58 7.84 4.22 24.42
#